data_AF-A0A2M8NMV1-F1
#
_entry.id   AF-A0A2M8NMV1-F1
#
_cell.length_a   1.000
_cell.length_b   1.000
_cell.length_c   1.000
_cell.angle_alpha   90.00
_cell.angle_beta   90.00
_cell.angle_gamma   90.00
#
_symmetry.space_group_name_H-M   'P 1'
#
loop_
_entity.id
_entity.type
_entity.pdbx_description
1 polymer ?
#
loop_
_entity_poly.entity_id
_entity_poly.type
_entity_poly.pdbx_seq_one_letter_code
_entity_poly.pdbx_strand_id
1 'polypeptide(L)'
;MGRMLNALMWRALIALSVLFTGLVGGVRALSRPNPDADAFAAYALSAEGCIGLPCLMAIRPGVTSISEAYAILDAHPWVDTVDLYIDLNALAWSWSGEQPAWVDASSSGVVWVYRNIVQFIRIPTRLTLGDLALLHTGERLRRIASPRAALVYIAEYAIMTDADQPAYRIEAMMSCRYDVARFWNTPIRINMPAPGSIPPFDPAIAPNWVGERWLC
;
A
#
# COMPACT_ATOMS: atom_id res chain seq x y z
N MET A 1 -53.55 -13.68 -24.64
CA MET A 1 -52.12 -13.48 -25.00
C MET A 1 -51.29 -12.84 -23.88
N GLY A 2 -51.74 -11.75 -23.22
CA GLY A 2 -50.94 -11.04 -22.22
C GLY A 2 -50.48 -11.82 -20.97
N ARG A 3 -51.30 -12.74 -20.44
CA ARG A 3 -50.91 -13.53 -19.24
C ARG A 3 -49.74 -14.49 -19.47
N MET A 4 -49.63 -15.07 -20.67
CA MET A 4 -48.52 -15.96 -21.03
C MET A 4 -47.20 -15.20 -21.22
N LEU A 5 -47.26 -14.02 -21.85
CA LEU A 5 -46.09 -13.16 -22.02
C LEU A 5 -45.51 -12.72 -20.67
N ASN A 6 -46.38 -12.33 -19.73
CA ASN A 6 -45.98 -11.93 -18.38
C ASN A 6 -45.31 -13.08 -17.60
N ALA A 7 -45.82 -14.31 -17.73
CA ALA A 7 -45.26 -15.47 -17.04
C ALA A 7 -43.86 -15.85 -17.56
N LEU A 8 -43.63 -15.77 -18.88
CA LEU A 8 -42.32 -16.01 -19.48
C LEU A 8 -41.31 -14.95 -19.07
N MET A 9 -41.72 -13.68 -19.07
CA MET A 9 -40.87 -12.56 -18.66
C MET A 9 -40.41 -12.70 -17.21
N TRP A 10 -41.31 -13.06 -16.29
CA TRP A 10 -40.97 -13.27 -14.89
C TRP A 10 -39.98 -14.42 -14.68
N ARG A 11 -40.15 -15.53 -15.40
CA ARG A 11 -39.21 -16.67 -15.32
C ARG A 11 -37.82 -16.30 -15.80
N ALA A 12 -37.72 -15.55 -16.89
CA ALA A 12 -36.45 -15.06 -17.40
C ALA A 12 -35.76 -14.11 -16.41
N LEU A 13 -36.51 -13.18 -15.80
CA LEU A 13 -36.00 -12.26 -14.79
C LEU A 13 -35.46 -13.00 -13.55
N ILE A 14 -36.20 -13.98 -13.03
CA ILE A 14 -35.76 -14.79 -11.89
C ILE A 14 -34.50 -15.58 -12.25
N ALA A 15 -34.48 -16.24 -13.41
CA ALA A 15 -33.32 -17.02 -13.85
C ALA A 15 -32.06 -16.16 -14.00
N LEU A 16 -32.18 -14.99 -14.61
CA LEU A 16 -31.07 -14.04 -14.75
C LEU A 16 -30.61 -13.49 -13.40
N SER A 17 -31.55 -13.18 -12.49
CA SER A 17 -31.21 -12.72 -11.14
C SER A 17 -30.46 -13.79 -10.35
N VAL A 18 -30.92 -15.04 -10.39
CA VAL A 18 -30.24 -16.16 -9.74
C VAL A 18 -28.86 -16.40 -10.33
N LEU A 19 -28.74 -16.36 -11.66
CA LEU A 19 -27.44 -16.50 -12.34
C LEU A 19 -26.49 -15.36 -11.92
N PHE A 20 -26.96 -14.12 -11.92
CA PHE A 20 -26.16 -12.96 -11.52
C PHE A 20 -25.72 -13.06 -10.06
N THR A 21 -26.63 -13.36 -9.13
CA THR A 21 -26.29 -13.55 -7.72
C THR A 21 -25.34 -14.72 -7.52
N GLY A 22 -25.52 -15.82 -8.27
CA GLY A 22 -24.63 -16.97 -8.25
C GLY A 22 -23.21 -16.62 -8.74
N LEU A 23 -23.09 -15.81 -9.80
CA LEU A 23 -21.80 -15.34 -10.30
C LEU A 23 -21.10 -14.41 -9.31
N VAL A 24 -21.82 -13.43 -8.74
CA VAL A 24 -21.27 -12.52 -7.73
C VAL A 24 -20.86 -13.30 -6.48
N GLY A 25 -21.71 -14.22 -6.02
CA GLY A 25 -21.41 -15.12 -4.90
C GLY A 25 -20.21 -16.01 -5.18
N GLY A 26 -20.09 -16.56 -6.39
CA GLY A 26 -18.94 -17.34 -6.83
C GLY A 26 -17.64 -16.53 -6.85
N VAL A 27 -17.66 -15.32 -7.40
CA VAL A 27 -16.48 -14.42 -7.39
C VAL A 27 -16.06 -14.09 -5.95
N ARG A 28 -17.02 -13.78 -5.08
CA ARG A 28 -16.76 -13.50 -3.66
C ARG A 28 -16.24 -14.72 -2.90
N ALA A 29 -16.75 -15.92 -3.20
CA ALA A 29 -16.28 -17.15 -2.60
C ALA A 29 -14.89 -17.58 -3.11
N LEU A 30 -14.54 -17.18 -4.34
CA LEU A 30 -13.22 -17.39 -4.93
C LEU A 30 -12.18 -16.34 -4.50
N SER A 31 -12.59 -15.23 -3.88
CA SER A 31 -11.68 -14.33 -3.17
C SER A 31 -11.04 -15.09 -2.01
N ARG A 32 -9.92 -15.77 -2.31
CA ARG A 32 -9.15 -16.48 -1.30
C ARG A 32 -8.63 -15.45 -0.29
N PRO A 33 -8.72 -15.74 1.02
CA PRO A 33 -7.98 -14.97 2.02
C PRO A 33 -6.54 -14.88 1.55
N ASN A 34 -6.00 -13.67 1.49
CA ASN A 34 -4.58 -13.48 1.23
C ASN A 34 -3.92 -13.41 2.61
N PRO A 35 -3.26 -14.49 3.08
CA PRO A 35 -2.70 -14.54 4.42
C PRO A 35 -1.64 -13.45 4.65
N ASP A 36 -0.95 -13.02 3.59
CA ASP A 36 0.04 -11.94 3.66
C ASP A 36 -0.66 -10.59 3.88
N ALA A 37 -1.77 -10.36 3.18
CA ALA A 37 -2.58 -9.15 3.33
C ALA A 37 -3.22 -9.09 4.72
N ASP A 38 -3.75 -10.22 5.21
CA ASP A 38 -4.35 -10.32 6.53
C ASP A 38 -3.30 -10.12 7.65
N ALA A 39 -2.11 -10.70 7.49
CA ALA A 39 -0.99 -10.50 8.41
C ALA A 39 -0.48 -9.05 8.39
N PHE A 40 -0.47 -8.39 7.23
CA PHE A 40 -0.17 -6.97 7.14
C PHE A 40 -1.23 -6.12 7.81
N ALA A 41 -2.52 -6.41 7.59
CA ALA A 41 -3.61 -5.70 8.25
C ALA A 41 -3.55 -5.87 9.77
N ALA A 42 -3.28 -7.08 10.24
CA ALA A 42 -3.04 -7.34 11.65
C ALA A 42 -1.87 -6.50 12.18
N TYR A 43 -0.72 -6.48 11.51
CA TYR A 43 0.42 -5.65 11.88
C TYR A 43 0.10 -4.15 11.90
N ALA A 44 -0.59 -3.66 10.86
CA ALA A 44 -0.95 -2.25 10.72
C ALA A 44 -1.94 -1.80 11.82
N LEU A 45 -2.82 -2.70 12.27
CA LEU A 45 -3.78 -2.46 13.35
C LEU A 45 -3.17 -2.73 14.75
N SER A 46 -2.20 -3.63 14.85
CA SER A 46 -1.57 -4.08 16.09
C SER A 46 -0.29 -3.30 16.44
N ALA A 47 -0.10 -2.10 15.89
CA ALA A 47 1.00 -1.22 16.29
C ALA A 47 0.81 -0.66 17.72
N GLU A 48 0.55 -1.57 18.67
CA GLU A 48 0.59 -1.37 20.10
C GLU A 48 2.01 -0.93 20.47
N GLY A 49 2.15 0.35 20.80
CA GLY A 49 3.43 0.95 21.17
C GLY A 49 3.71 2.29 20.49
N CYS A 50 3.01 2.61 19.39
CA CYS A 50 3.17 3.88 18.70
C CYS A 50 1.87 4.67 18.71
N ILE A 51 1.64 5.37 19.82
CA ILE A 51 0.50 6.25 19.99
C ILE A 51 0.60 7.39 18.97
N GLY A 52 -0.23 7.32 17.91
CA GLY A 52 -0.46 8.42 16.97
C GLY A 52 0.50 8.53 15.78
N LEU A 53 1.52 7.68 15.65
CA LEU A 53 2.46 7.71 14.52
C LEU A 53 2.80 6.31 13.99
N PRO A 54 3.00 6.14 12.68
CA PRO A 54 3.55 4.91 12.13
C PRO A 54 4.94 4.64 12.73
N CYS A 55 5.20 3.42 13.18
CA CYS A 55 6.54 3.01 13.52
C CYS A 55 6.81 1.61 12.99
N LEU A 56 8.07 1.37 12.67
CA LEU A 56 8.57 0.06 12.26
C LEU A 56 9.66 -0.33 13.25
N MET A 57 9.50 -1.47 13.92
CA MET A 57 10.51 -1.97 14.85
C MET A 57 10.89 -0.93 15.93
N ALA A 58 9.93 -0.12 16.40
CA ALA A 58 10.13 1.02 17.30
C ALA A 58 10.87 2.25 16.72
N ILE A 59 11.25 2.27 15.44
CA ILE A 59 11.79 3.45 14.76
C ILE A 59 10.63 4.41 14.43
N ARG A 60 10.73 5.64 14.91
CA ARG A 60 9.75 6.71 14.71
C ARG A 60 10.30 7.81 13.80
N PRO A 61 9.85 7.91 12.54
CA PRO A 61 10.21 9.00 11.67
C PRO A 61 9.92 10.37 12.30
N GLY A 62 10.85 11.30 12.19
CA GLY A 62 10.82 12.65 12.75
C GLY A 62 11.34 12.75 14.19
N VAL A 63 11.58 11.63 14.86
CA VAL A 63 12.04 11.62 16.26
C VAL A 63 13.29 10.77 16.45
N THR A 64 13.34 9.57 15.88
CA THR A 64 14.46 8.65 16.05
C THR A 64 15.70 9.18 15.33
N SER A 65 16.83 9.17 16.03
CA SER A 65 18.13 9.56 15.45
C SER A 65 18.71 8.45 14.58
N ILE A 66 19.66 8.75 13.68
CA ILE A 66 20.30 7.72 12.85
C ILE A 66 21.05 6.67 13.70
N SER A 67 21.72 7.08 14.77
CA SER A 67 22.47 6.17 15.65
C SER A 67 21.53 5.25 16.43
N GLU A 68 20.39 5.77 16.86
CA GLU A 68 19.33 4.99 17.51
C GLU A 68 18.68 4.03 16.50
N ALA A 69 18.36 4.50 15.30
CA ALA A 69 17.81 3.66 14.24
C ALA A 69 18.76 2.51 13.87
N TYR A 70 20.06 2.78 13.75
CA TYR A 70 21.06 1.75 13.51
C TYR A 70 21.06 0.70 14.63
N ALA A 71 21.12 1.11 15.90
CA ALA A 71 21.12 0.19 17.03
C ALA A 71 19.83 -0.65 17.11
N ILE A 72 18.68 -0.06 16.78
CA ILE A 72 17.40 -0.77 16.70
C ILE A 72 17.42 -1.81 15.59
N LEU A 73 17.86 -1.44 14.38
CA LEU A 73 17.91 -2.36 13.24
C LEU A 73 18.88 -3.52 13.49
N ASP A 74 20.08 -3.22 13.98
CA ASP A 74 21.13 -4.21 14.28
C ASP A 74 20.70 -5.24 15.33
N ALA A 75 19.85 -4.84 16.28
CA ALA A 75 19.33 -5.72 17.32
C ALA A 75 18.03 -6.45 16.93
N HIS A 76 17.42 -6.15 15.78
CA HIS A 76 16.09 -6.66 15.45
C HIS A 76 16.14 -8.04 14.77
N PRO A 77 15.33 -9.03 15.19
CA PRO A 77 15.38 -10.41 14.64
C PRO A 77 15.08 -10.50 13.14
N TRP A 78 14.36 -9.52 12.58
CA TRP A 78 14.04 -9.47 11.14
C TRP A 78 15.20 -9.01 10.25
N VAL A 79 16.26 -8.48 10.84
CA VAL A 79 17.37 -7.84 10.14
C VAL A 79 18.60 -8.76 10.19
N ASP A 80 19.26 -8.92 9.06
CA ASP A 80 20.51 -9.70 8.95
C ASP A 80 21.73 -8.79 8.98
N THR A 81 21.83 -7.85 8.03
CA THR A 81 22.92 -6.88 7.96
C THR A 81 22.39 -5.45 7.82
N VAL A 82 23.07 -4.49 8.44
CA VAL A 82 22.78 -3.05 8.31
C VAL A 82 23.95 -2.32 7.67
N ASP A 83 23.70 -1.67 6.55
CA ASP A 83 24.67 -0.90 5.77
C ASP A 83 24.41 0.61 5.93
N LEU A 84 25.45 1.36 6.29
CA LEU A 84 25.41 2.82 6.39
C LEU A 84 25.95 3.47 5.12
N TYR A 85 25.09 4.20 4.41
CA TYR A 85 25.44 4.98 3.23
C TYR A 85 25.56 6.46 3.60
N ILE A 86 26.75 6.87 4.04
CA ILE A 86 27.03 8.23 4.50
C ILE A 86 26.69 9.27 3.41
N ASP A 87 27.12 9.03 2.16
CA ASP A 87 26.92 9.96 1.04
C ASP A 87 25.44 10.17 0.68
N LEU A 88 24.60 9.18 0.98
CA LEU A 88 23.15 9.21 0.70
C LEU A 88 22.33 9.63 1.93
N ASN A 89 22.98 9.82 3.09
CA ASN A 89 22.33 9.96 4.39
C ASN A 89 21.27 8.87 4.60
N ALA A 90 21.63 7.62 4.37
CA ALA A 90 20.70 6.50 4.43
C ALA A 90 21.28 5.31 5.18
N LEU A 91 20.40 4.53 5.82
CA LEU A 91 20.66 3.16 6.23
C LEU A 91 19.93 2.25 5.25
N ALA A 92 20.54 1.16 4.82
CA ALA A 92 19.82 0.05 4.22
C ALA A 92 20.06 -1.20 5.05
N TRP A 93 19.17 -2.18 4.93
CA TRP A 93 19.37 -3.46 5.59
C TRP A 93 18.86 -4.62 4.73
N SER A 94 19.44 -5.78 4.98
CA SER A 94 19.00 -7.07 4.45
C SER A 94 18.14 -7.80 5.48
N TRP A 95 17.30 -8.72 5.00
CA TRP A 95 16.34 -9.41 5.85
C TRP A 95 16.83 -10.81 6.24
N SER A 96 16.65 -11.20 7.51
CA SER A 96 17.13 -12.47 8.06
C SER A 96 16.35 -13.70 7.61
N GLY A 97 15.13 -13.51 7.12
CA GLY A 97 14.15 -14.58 6.86
C GLY A 97 13.12 -14.73 7.98
N GLU A 98 13.28 -14.06 9.13
CA GLU A 98 12.32 -14.07 10.24
C GLU A 98 11.22 -12.98 10.13
N GLN A 99 11.34 -12.08 9.16
CA GLN A 99 10.34 -11.08 8.86
C GLN A 99 9.02 -11.71 8.38
N PRO A 100 7.89 -10.99 8.48
CA PRO A 100 6.61 -11.48 7.99
C PRO A 100 6.64 -11.77 6.48
N ALA A 101 5.88 -12.77 6.05
CA ALA A 101 5.87 -13.24 4.66
C ALA A 101 5.45 -12.18 3.62
N TRP A 102 4.70 -11.14 4.05
CA TRP A 102 4.32 -10.00 3.21
C TRP A 102 5.50 -9.08 2.87
N VAL A 103 6.62 -9.14 3.60
CA VAL A 103 7.84 -8.38 3.29
C VAL A 103 8.58 -9.05 2.13
N ASP A 104 8.99 -8.26 1.14
CA ASP A 104 9.83 -8.76 0.06
C ASP A 104 11.31 -8.82 0.50
N ALA A 105 11.71 -10.00 0.98
CA ALA A 105 13.07 -10.29 1.41
C ALA A 105 14.15 -10.08 0.32
N SER A 106 13.76 -10.10 -0.96
CA SER A 106 14.71 -9.95 -2.08
C SER A 106 15.16 -8.50 -2.30
N SER A 107 14.51 -7.56 -1.63
CA SER A 107 14.77 -6.13 -1.71
C SER A 107 15.13 -5.58 -0.33
N SER A 108 16.17 -4.75 -0.24
CA SER A 108 16.56 -4.13 1.02
C SER A 108 15.51 -3.15 1.55
N GLY A 109 15.35 -3.10 2.86
CA GLY A 109 14.68 -1.97 3.53
C GLY A 109 15.59 -0.75 3.53
N VAL A 110 15.00 0.45 3.57
CA VAL A 110 15.76 1.71 3.56
C VAL A 110 15.22 2.69 4.61
N VAL A 111 16.11 3.29 5.37
CA VAL A 111 15.86 4.48 6.20
C VAL A 111 16.56 5.66 5.55
N TRP A 112 15.83 6.74 5.29
CA TRP A 112 16.42 8.00 4.87
C TRP A 112 16.51 8.97 6.03
N VAL A 113 17.60 9.72 6.10
CA VAL A 113 17.96 10.58 7.23
C VAL A 113 18.24 11.99 6.74
N TYR A 114 17.80 12.98 7.53
CA TYR A 114 18.15 14.37 7.34
C TYR A 114 18.51 14.99 8.69
N ARG A 115 19.65 15.69 8.74
CA ARG A 115 20.17 16.31 9.97
C ARG A 115 20.16 15.35 11.16
N ASN A 116 20.66 14.13 10.95
CA ASN A 116 20.76 13.08 11.98
C ASN A 116 19.41 12.50 12.47
N ILE A 117 18.28 12.85 11.84
CA ILE A 117 16.93 12.38 12.20
C ILE A 117 16.34 11.58 11.05
N VAL A 118 15.74 10.43 11.37
CA VAL A 118 15.02 9.59 10.40
C VAL A 118 13.86 10.38 9.81
N GLN A 119 13.79 10.47 8.49
CA GLN A 119 12.76 11.21 7.77
C GLN A 119 11.75 10.28 7.12
N PHE A 120 12.16 9.13 6.62
CA PHE A 120 11.21 8.10 6.22
C PHE A 120 11.85 6.72 6.28
N ILE A 121 10.99 5.72 6.40
CA ILE A 121 11.34 4.31 6.31
C ILE A 121 10.60 3.72 5.12
N ARG A 122 11.27 2.95 4.28
CA ARG A 122 10.70 2.26 3.13
C ARG A 122 10.88 0.76 3.28
N ILE A 123 9.77 0.04 3.15
CA ILE A 123 9.72 -1.41 3.21
C ILE A 123 9.19 -1.93 1.86
N PRO A 124 9.97 -2.73 1.12
CA PRO A 124 9.46 -3.45 -0.03
C PRO A 124 8.53 -4.58 0.43
N THR A 125 7.42 -4.77 -0.28
CA THR A 125 6.42 -5.79 0.07
C THR A 125 6.12 -6.68 -1.12
N ARG A 126 5.59 -7.87 -0.85
CA ARG A 126 4.99 -8.77 -1.85
C ARG A 126 3.52 -8.46 -2.11
N LEU A 127 2.94 -7.56 -1.33
CA LEU A 127 1.56 -7.12 -1.51
C LEU A 127 1.42 -6.37 -2.83
N THR A 128 0.27 -6.53 -3.45
CA THR A 128 -0.08 -5.83 -4.69
C THR A 128 -1.09 -4.72 -4.43
N LEU A 129 -1.28 -3.84 -5.42
CA LEU A 129 -2.35 -2.84 -5.36
C LEU A 129 -3.74 -3.48 -5.22
N GLY A 130 -3.95 -4.66 -5.80
CA GLY A 130 -5.19 -5.42 -5.68
C GLY A 130 -5.43 -5.88 -4.24
N ASP A 131 -4.41 -6.41 -3.57
CA ASP A 131 -4.50 -6.81 -2.17
C ASP A 131 -4.88 -5.63 -1.28
N LEU A 132 -4.23 -4.48 -1.49
CA LEU A 132 -4.53 -3.29 -0.73
C LEU A 132 -5.98 -2.80 -0.93
N ALA A 133 -6.46 -2.82 -2.17
CA ALA A 133 -7.83 -2.41 -2.49
C ALA A 133 -8.87 -3.33 -1.84
N LEU A 134 -8.56 -4.62 -1.70
CA LEU A 134 -9.40 -5.59 -0.98
C LEU A 134 -9.34 -5.39 0.54
N LEU A 135 -8.20 -4.98 1.09
CA LEU A 135 -8.07 -4.65 2.52
C LEU A 135 -8.87 -3.39 2.90
N HIS A 136 -8.89 -2.37 2.06
CA HIS A 136 -9.42 -1.03 2.39
C HIS A 136 -10.81 -0.74 1.82
N THR A 137 -11.67 -1.76 1.67
CA THR A 137 -13.00 -1.65 1.02
C THR A 137 -13.96 -0.59 1.59
N GLY A 138 -13.63 0.07 2.71
CA GLY A 138 -14.42 1.16 3.31
C GLY A 138 -13.74 2.53 3.35
N GLU A 139 -12.42 2.63 3.19
CA GLU A 139 -11.69 3.90 3.31
C GLU A 139 -11.36 4.49 1.94
N ARG A 140 -11.41 5.83 1.86
CA ARG A 140 -11.09 6.56 0.63
C ARG A 140 -9.60 6.50 0.40
N LEU A 141 -9.12 5.44 -0.26
CA LEU A 141 -7.80 5.41 -0.89
C LEU A 141 -7.68 6.65 -1.78
N ARG A 142 -6.96 7.67 -1.28
CA ARG A 142 -6.79 8.92 -2.00
C ARG A 142 -5.53 8.79 -2.85
N ARG A 143 -5.75 8.69 -4.16
CA ARG A 143 -4.69 8.49 -5.15
C ARG A 143 -3.96 9.80 -5.38
N ILE A 144 -2.66 9.81 -5.14
CA ILE A 144 -1.74 10.85 -5.54
C ILE A 144 -0.95 10.30 -6.72
N ALA A 145 -1.02 10.99 -7.86
CA ALA A 145 -0.24 10.65 -9.04
C ALA A 145 0.90 11.66 -9.12
N SER A 146 2.14 11.20 -8.96
CA SER A 146 3.31 12.05 -9.19
C SER A 146 4.09 11.53 -10.39
N PRO A 147 4.18 12.29 -11.50
CA PRO A 147 5.13 11.99 -12.55
C PRO A 147 6.54 12.32 -12.02
N ARG A 148 7.29 11.31 -11.53
CA ARG A 148 8.70 11.50 -11.16
C ARG A 148 9.64 11.52 -12.38
N ALA A 149 9.24 10.91 -13.50
CA ALA A 149 9.95 10.92 -14.78
C ALA A 149 8.99 10.54 -15.92
N ALA A 150 9.29 10.93 -17.17
CA ALA A 150 8.44 10.68 -18.35
C ALA A 150 8.10 9.19 -18.62
N LEU A 151 8.76 8.25 -17.93
CA LEU A 151 8.63 6.80 -18.17
C LEU A 151 8.13 6.01 -16.96
N VAL A 152 8.13 6.60 -15.76
CA VAL A 152 7.79 5.90 -14.51
C VAL A 152 6.59 6.59 -13.87
N TYR A 153 5.50 5.84 -13.80
CA TYR A 153 4.32 6.23 -13.07
C TYR A 153 4.42 5.71 -11.64
N ILE A 154 4.20 6.60 -10.68
CA ILE A 154 4.12 6.24 -9.27
C ILE A 154 2.67 6.44 -8.85
N ALA A 155 1.99 5.33 -8.58
CA ALA A 155 0.71 5.38 -7.88
C ALA A 155 1.03 5.48 -6.39
N GLU A 156 0.76 6.66 -5.83
CA GLU A 156 0.87 6.88 -4.39
C GLU A 156 -0.52 6.83 -3.76
N TYR A 157 -0.66 6.08 -2.68
CA TYR A 157 -1.86 6.08 -1.86
C TYR A 157 -1.50 6.52 -0.46
N ALA A 158 -2.31 7.41 0.10
CA ALA A 158 -2.15 7.91 1.45
C ALA A 158 -3.31 7.41 2.30
N ILE A 159 -3.00 6.78 3.43
CA ILE A 159 -4.00 6.38 4.43
C ILE A 159 -3.97 7.44 5.52
N MET A 160 -5.04 8.24 5.54
CA MET A 160 -5.17 9.43 6.38
C MET A 160 -5.60 9.03 7.79
N THR A 161 -4.99 9.60 8.82
CA THR A 161 -5.51 9.56 10.18
C THR A 161 -6.36 10.79 10.47
N ASP A 162 -7.02 10.84 11.63
CA ASP A 162 -7.87 11.95 12.08
C ASP A 162 -7.16 13.32 12.12
N ALA A 163 -5.83 13.37 12.06
CA ALA A 163 -5.03 14.58 12.12
C ALA A 163 -4.63 15.16 10.75
N ASP A 164 -5.29 14.77 9.65
CA ASP A 164 -4.98 15.19 8.27
C ASP A 164 -3.53 14.89 7.83
N GLN A 165 -2.85 13.96 8.50
CA GLN A 165 -1.52 13.49 8.14
C GLN A 165 -1.60 11.99 7.81
N PRO A 166 -1.01 11.53 6.70
CA PRO A 166 -1.03 10.11 6.38
C PRO A 166 -0.15 9.33 7.36
N ALA A 167 -0.69 8.26 7.94
CA ALA A 167 0.10 7.33 8.74
C ALA A 167 1.13 6.62 7.85
N TYR A 168 0.80 6.28 6.61
CA TYR A 168 1.77 5.73 5.68
C TYR A 168 1.38 6.05 4.26
N ARG A 169 2.40 6.08 3.40
CA ARG A 169 2.30 6.23 1.96
C ARG A 169 2.61 4.89 1.31
N ILE A 170 1.72 4.45 0.45
CA ILE A 170 1.91 3.26 -0.35
C ILE A 170 2.37 3.71 -1.73
N GLU A 171 3.45 3.12 -2.22
CA GLU A 171 4.07 3.48 -3.50
C GLU A 171 4.08 2.25 -4.40
N ALA A 172 3.42 2.32 -5.55
CA ALA A 172 3.53 1.34 -6.61
C ALA A 172 4.23 1.98 -7.81
N MET A 173 5.36 1.40 -8.21
CA MET A 173 6.12 1.85 -9.36
C MET A 173 5.74 1.01 -10.58
N MET A 174 5.26 1.65 -11.63
CA MET A 174 4.88 0.97 -12.87
C MET A 174 5.32 1.76 -14.10
N SER A 175 5.51 1.07 -15.22
CA SER A 175 5.75 1.72 -16.51
C SER A 175 4.49 2.42 -17.00
N CYS A 176 4.64 3.56 -17.68
CA CYS A 176 3.53 4.31 -18.29
C CYS A 176 2.56 3.48 -19.16
N ARG A 177 3.04 2.42 -19.80
CA ARG A 177 2.21 1.44 -20.50
C ARG A 177 1.90 0.28 -19.56
N TYR A 178 0.72 0.29 -18.96
CA TYR A 178 0.20 -0.82 -18.18
C TYR A 178 -1.21 -1.15 -18.64
N ASP A 179 -1.56 -2.44 -18.59
CA ASP A 179 -2.94 -2.88 -18.65
C ASP A 179 -3.54 -2.97 -17.23
N VAL A 180 -4.85 -3.14 -17.15
CA VAL A 180 -5.58 -3.20 -15.89
C VAL A 180 -5.11 -4.35 -15.01
N ALA A 181 -4.75 -5.49 -15.59
CA ALA A 181 -4.28 -6.64 -14.83
C ALA A 181 -2.89 -6.35 -14.21
N ARG A 182 -1.97 -5.77 -14.98
CA ARG A 182 -0.65 -5.34 -14.48
C ARG A 182 -0.77 -4.29 -13.40
N PHE A 183 -1.69 -3.33 -13.54
CA PHE A 183 -1.95 -2.33 -12.51
C PHE A 183 -2.28 -2.98 -11.17
N TRP A 184 -3.27 -3.87 -11.14
CA TRP A 184 -3.70 -4.52 -9.90
C TRP A 184 -2.66 -5.49 -9.33
N ASN A 185 -1.84 -6.11 -10.18
CA ASN A 185 -0.77 -7.01 -9.73
C ASN A 185 0.57 -6.29 -9.48
N THR A 186 0.61 -4.96 -9.52
CA THR A 186 1.87 -4.23 -9.26
C THR A 186 2.21 -4.31 -7.78
N PRO A 187 3.42 -4.80 -7.41
CA PRO A 187 3.87 -4.81 -6.03
C PRO A 187 3.97 -3.41 -5.44
N ILE A 188 3.63 -3.28 -4.16
CA ILE A 188 3.67 -2.01 -3.44
C ILE A 188 4.89 -1.94 -2.52
N ARG A 189 5.27 -0.71 -2.19
CA ARG A 189 6.20 -0.38 -1.12
C ARG A 189 5.47 0.44 -0.08
N ILE A 190 5.79 0.22 1.18
CA ILE A 190 5.25 1.01 2.28
C ILE A 190 6.32 2.03 2.64
N ASN A 191 5.95 3.30 2.61
CA ASN A 191 6.77 4.42 3.06
C ASN A 191 6.12 5.00 4.33
N MET A 192 6.89 5.09 5.41
CA MET A 192 6.49 5.68 6.68
C MET A 192 7.25 7.00 6.85
N PRO A 193 6.62 8.13 6.50
CA PRO A 193 7.24 9.45 6.54
C PRO A 193 7.26 10.04 7.97
N ALA A 194 8.16 10.98 8.22
CA ALA A 194 8.12 11.86 9.38
C ALA A 194 6.92 12.81 9.28
N PRO A 195 6.30 13.20 10.41
CA PRO A 195 5.25 14.20 10.41
C PRO A 195 5.68 15.49 9.68
N GLY A 196 4.85 15.98 8.77
CA GLY A 196 5.13 17.19 7.99
C GLY A 196 6.21 17.05 6.90
N SER A 197 6.86 15.89 6.75
CA SER A 197 7.80 15.66 5.63
C SER A 197 7.09 15.43 4.30
N ILE A 198 5.82 15.04 4.35
CA ILE A 198 4.95 14.97 3.17
C ILE A 198 4.24 16.32 3.02
N PRO A 199 4.37 17.01 1.87
CA PRO A 199 3.55 18.18 1.61
C PRO A 199 2.06 17.78 1.68
N PRO A 200 1.20 18.64 2.24
CA PRO A 200 -0.22 18.35 2.33
C PRO A 200 -0.75 18.03 0.93
N PHE A 201 -1.63 17.03 0.85
CA PHE A 201 -2.25 16.67 -0.41
C PHE A 201 -3.06 17.86 -0.93
N ASP A 202 -2.68 18.36 -2.11
CA ASP A 202 -3.45 19.37 -2.80
C ASP A 202 -4.48 18.70 -3.72
N PRO A 203 -5.78 18.72 -3.36
CA PRO A 203 -6.83 18.15 -4.20
C PRO A 203 -6.95 18.83 -5.56
N ALA A 204 -6.46 20.07 -5.72
CA ALA A 204 -6.44 20.76 -7.00
C ALA A 204 -5.42 20.15 -7.98
N ILE A 205 -4.40 19.46 -7.46
CA ILE A 205 -3.38 18.80 -8.28
C ILE A 205 -3.80 17.37 -8.65
N ALA A 206 -4.79 16.80 -7.96
CA ALA A 206 -5.31 15.49 -8.30
C ALA A 206 -6.06 15.56 -9.64
N PRO A 207 -5.55 14.93 -10.71
CA PRO A 207 -6.25 14.97 -11.98
C PRO A 207 -7.63 14.32 -11.82
N ASN A 208 -8.65 14.88 -12.49
CA ASN A 208 -9.98 14.29 -12.54
C ASN A 208 -9.93 13.00 -13.39
N TRP A 209 -9.60 11.87 -12.76
CA TRP A 209 -9.31 10.59 -13.45
C TRP A 209 -10.54 9.75 -13.81
N VAL A 210 -11.75 10.32 -13.81
CA VAL A 210 -12.95 9.61 -14.28
C VAL A 210 -13.11 9.80 -15.78
N GLY A 211 -12.30 9.10 -16.59
CA GLY A 211 -12.47 9.10 -18.06
C GLY A 211 -11.24 8.79 -18.92
N GLU A 212 -11.06 7.51 -19.26
CA GLU A 212 -10.56 6.96 -20.55
C GLU A 212 -9.24 7.36 -21.23
N ARG A 213 -8.40 8.26 -20.72
CA ARG A 213 -7.04 8.43 -21.33
C ARG A 213 -5.92 8.44 -20.29
N TRP A 214 -5.24 7.31 -20.20
CA TRP A 214 -3.99 7.11 -19.48
C TRP A 214 -2.83 7.76 -20.23
N LEU A 215 -2.83 9.09 -20.28
CA LEU A 215 -1.69 9.85 -20.77
C LEU A 215 -0.69 9.96 -19.61
N CYS A 216 0.37 9.16 -19.70
CA CYS A 216 1.67 9.81 -19.62
C CYS A 216 1.79 10.73 -20.86
#